data_AF-A0A853CN10-F1
#
_entry.id   AF-A0A853CN10-F1
#
_cell.length_a   1.000
_cell.length_b   1.000
_cell.length_c   1.000
_cell.angle_alpha   90.00
_cell.angle_beta   90.00
_cell.angle_gamma   90.00
#
_symmetry.space_group_name_H-M   'P 1'
#
loop_
_entity.id
_entity.type
_entity.pdbx_description
1 polymer ?
#
loop_
_entity_poly.entity_id
_entity_poly.type
_entity_poly.pdbx_seq_one_letter_code
_entity_poly.pdbx_strand_id
1 'polypeptide(L)'
;MRDDIFPLTKAERRAARARWRQLSARERMRAGRLAERGLPAPSRELSAATLQWGQYMLQRTWSNRIPRSSMVVAGLTAAILGLLAQLAIGVGWVLVGGGLVAAAIGWLTWSQRRLAHAMVSANAVVLHHGDAASGPPDR
;
A
#
# COMPACT_ATOMS: atom_id res chain seq x y z
N MET A 1 6.10 -15.58 7.44
CA MET A 1 6.12 -14.31 6.67
C MET A 1 6.69 -13.24 7.59
N ARG A 2 7.92 -12.78 7.35
CA ARG A 2 8.47 -11.63 8.08
C ARG A 2 7.59 -10.42 7.78
N ASP A 3 7.24 -9.65 8.80
CA ASP A 3 6.57 -8.37 8.58
C ASP A 3 7.52 -7.48 7.76
N ASP A 4 7.18 -7.22 6.49
CA ASP A 4 7.91 -6.32 5.58
C ASP A 4 7.75 -4.86 6.04
N ILE A 5 8.20 -4.58 7.26
CA ILE A 5 8.20 -3.26 7.85
C ILE A 5 9.53 -2.63 7.50
N PHE A 6 9.49 -1.58 6.67
CA PHE A 6 10.67 -0.80 6.33
C PHE A 6 10.92 0.24 7.43
N PRO A 7 12.05 0.17 8.17
CA PRO A 7 12.37 1.13 9.21
C PRO A 7 12.89 2.43 8.58
N LEU A 8 11.98 3.28 8.11
CA LEU A 8 12.34 4.59 7.57
C LEU A 8 12.43 5.66 8.68
N THR A 9 13.51 6.42 8.67
CA THR A 9 13.70 7.64 9.48
C THR A 9 12.71 8.74 9.10
N LYS A 10 12.52 9.73 9.97
CA LYS A 10 11.64 10.88 9.68
C LYS A 10 12.09 11.67 8.44
N ALA A 11 13.39 11.72 8.16
CA ALA A 11 13.95 12.41 7.00
C ALA A 11 13.63 11.65 5.71
N GLU A 12 13.87 10.34 5.69
CA GLU A 12 13.55 9.48 4.53
C GLU A 12 12.07 9.49 4.20
N ARG A 13 11.20 9.46 5.22
CA ARG A 13 9.75 9.58 5.01
C ARG A 13 9.35 10.89 4.33
N ARG A 14 9.96 12.01 4.72
CA ARG A 14 9.70 13.31 4.07
C ARG A 14 10.22 13.33 2.65
N ALA A 15 11.43 12.80 2.42
CA ALA A 15 12.03 12.73 1.10
C ALA A 15 11.21 11.85 0.14
N ALA A 16 10.81 10.66 0.56
CA ALA A 16 9.96 9.75 -0.23
C ALA A 16 8.63 10.42 -0.61
N ARG A 17 7.98 11.09 0.35
CA ARG A 17 6.73 11.82 0.08
C ARG A 17 6.93 13.02 -0.85
N ALA A 18 8.02 13.77 -0.70
CA ALA A 18 8.33 14.91 -1.56
C ALA A 18 8.59 14.47 -3.00
N ARG A 19 9.45 13.46 -3.20
CA ARG A 19 9.74 12.88 -4.51
C ARG A 19 8.49 12.35 -5.19
N TRP A 20 7.66 11.60 -4.47
CA TRP A 20 6.40 11.09 -5.03
C TRP A 20 5.44 12.21 -5.44
N ARG A 21 5.40 13.33 -4.70
CA ARG A 21 4.55 14.48 -5.02
C ARG A 21 5.03 15.30 -6.22
N GLN A 22 6.32 15.26 -6.53
CA GLN A 22 6.89 15.92 -7.71
C GLN A 22 6.44 15.23 -9.00
N LEU A 23 6.09 13.94 -8.94
CA LEU A 23 5.59 13.20 -10.09
C LEU A 23 4.17 13.61 -10.47
N SER A 24 3.91 13.71 -11.77
CA SER A 24 2.57 13.95 -12.29
C SER A 24 1.61 12.81 -11.90
N ALA A 25 0.30 13.10 -11.85
CA ALA A 25 -0.70 12.08 -11.57
C ALA A 25 -0.67 10.93 -12.57
N ARG A 26 -0.36 11.22 -13.85
CA ARG A 26 -0.26 10.21 -14.92
C ARG A 26 0.92 9.26 -14.69
N GLU A 27 2.08 9.77 -14.30
CA GLU A 27 3.25 8.95 -13.98
C GLU A 27 2.99 8.05 -12.78
N ARG A 28 2.39 8.59 -11.71
CA ARG A 28 2.02 7.82 -10.52
C ARG A 28 1.05 6.69 -10.85
N MET A 29 0.01 6.95 -11.64
CA MET A 29 -0.94 5.92 -12.09
C MET A 29 -0.28 4.88 -13.00
N ARG A 30 0.59 5.31 -13.91
CA ARG A 30 1.32 4.38 -14.80
C ARG A 30 2.24 3.47 -14.01
N ALA A 31 3.02 4.02 -13.07
CA ALA A 31 3.90 3.25 -12.20
C ALA A 31 3.11 2.24 -11.35
N GLY A 32 1.98 2.65 -10.78
CA GLY A 32 1.09 1.75 -10.03
C GLY A 32 0.58 0.58 -10.88
N ARG A 33 0.08 0.84 -12.10
CA ARG A 33 -0.42 -0.23 -12.99
C ARG A 33 0.67 -1.17 -13.47
N LEU A 34 1.89 -0.67 -13.70
CA LEU A 34 3.02 -1.51 -14.06
C LEU A 34 3.42 -2.40 -12.87
N ALA A 35 3.49 -1.82 -11.67
CA ALA A 35 3.79 -2.56 -10.45
C ALA A 35 2.77 -3.69 -10.17
N GLU A 36 1.47 -3.45 -10.38
CA GLU A 36 0.44 -4.50 -10.26
C GLU A 36 0.63 -5.67 -11.24
N ARG A 37 1.27 -5.43 -12.38
CA ARG A 37 1.65 -6.45 -13.36
C ARG A 37 3.02 -7.07 -13.07
N GLY A 38 3.67 -6.69 -11.97
CA GLY A 38 5.03 -7.11 -11.62
C GLY A 38 6.12 -6.47 -12.49
N LEU A 39 5.80 -5.40 -13.23
CA LEU A 39 6.74 -4.72 -14.11
C LEU A 39 7.31 -3.47 -13.43
N PRO A 40 8.62 -3.20 -13.57
CA PRO A 40 9.21 -1.99 -13.04
C PRO A 40 8.71 -0.74 -13.76
N ALA A 41 8.89 0.41 -13.13
CA ALA A 41 8.67 1.68 -13.78
C ALA A 41 9.67 1.89 -14.95
N PRO A 42 9.27 2.62 -16.00
CA PRO A 42 10.04 2.75 -17.25
C PRO A 42 11.39 3.48 -17.12
N SER A 43 11.57 4.31 -16.10
CA SER A 43 12.83 5.03 -15.86
C SER A 43 13.38 4.71 -14.47
N ARG A 44 14.71 4.76 -14.32
CA ARG A 44 15.39 4.50 -13.04
C ARG A 44 14.93 5.46 -11.94
N GLU A 45 14.74 6.74 -12.28
CA GLU A 45 14.24 7.75 -11.34
C GLU A 45 12.82 7.46 -10.86
N LEU A 46 11.91 7.14 -11.78
CA LEU A 46 10.52 6.79 -11.44
C LEU A 46 10.47 5.48 -10.65
N SER A 47 11.33 4.52 -10.99
CA SER A 47 11.47 3.24 -10.28
C SER A 47 11.94 3.46 -8.83
N ALA A 48 12.97 4.28 -8.63
CA ALA A 48 13.47 4.65 -7.30
C ALA A 48 12.40 5.39 -6.48
N ALA A 49 11.70 6.36 -7.08
CA ALA A 49 10.62 7.08 -6.40
C ALA A 49 9.45 6.16 -6.02
N THR A 50 9.08 5.22 -6.91
CA THR A 50 8.01 4.24 -6.68
C THR A 50 8.39 3.26 -5.57
N LEU A 51 9.64 2.78 -5.55
CA LEU A 51 10.18 1.92 -4.49
C LEU A 51 10.11 2.63 -3.13
N GLN A 52 10.64 3.85 -3.04
CA GLN A 52 10.64 4.64 -1.80
C GLN A 52 9.22 4.94 -1.31
N TRP A 53 8.29 5.20 -2.23
CA TRP A 53 6.88 5.39 -1.90
C TRP A 53 6.23 4.10 -1.36
N GLY A 54 6.49 2.96 -1.99
CA GLY A 54 6.03 1.66 -1.52
C GLY A 54 6.55 1.34 -0.11
N GLN A 55 7.85 1.56 0.14
CA GLN A 55 8.45 1.40 1.47
C GLN A 55 7.82 2.36 2.50
N TYR A 56 7.55 3.60 2.11
CA TYR A 56 6.87 4.58 2.96
C TYR A 56 5.45 4.13 3.35
N MET A 57 4.69 3.54 2.42
CA MET A 57 3.35 3.02 2.70
C MET A 57 3.37 1.78 3.62
N LEU A 58 4.46 1.00 3.59
CA LEU A 58 4.65 -0.19 4.42
C LEU A 58 5.32 0.08 5.77
N GLN A 59 5.40 1.35 6.20
CA GLN A 59 5.94 1.71 7.50
C GLN A 59 5.16 1.07 8.67
N ARG A 60 5.78 1.02 9.85
CA ARG A 60 5.22 0.44 11.07
C ARG A 60 4.07 1.28 11.67
N THR A 61 2.93 1.34 11.01
CA THR A 61 1.69 1.87 11.60
C THR A 61 0.93 0.77 12.32
N TRP A 62 0.12 1.15 13.31
CA TRP A 62 -0.80 0.24 14.00
C TRP A 62 -1.73 -0.49 13.00
N SER A 63 -2.17 0.18 11.94
CA SER A 63 -2.94 -0.42 10.85
C SER A 63 -2.21 -1.56 10.13
N ASN A 64 -0.87 -1.55 10.10
CA ASN A 64 -0.08 -2.60 9.45
C ASN A 64 0.16 -3.83 10.36
N ARG A 65 -0.12 -3.73 11.66
CA ARG A 65 -0.08 -4.86 12.61
C ARG A 65 -1.34 -5.73 12.60
N ILE A 66 -2.44 -5.18 12.10
CA ILE A 66 -3.73 -5.84 12.05
C ILE A 66 -3.74 -6.81 10.85
N PRO A 67 -4.24 -8.06 11.00
CA PRO A 67 -4.35 -8.99 9.88
C PRO A 67 -5.13 -8.37 8.73
N ARG A 68 -4.61 -8.54 7.50
CA ARG A 68 -5.09 -7.87 6.27
C ARG A 68 -6.60 -7.91 6.05
N SER A 69 -7.25 -9.03 6.39
CA SER A 69 -8.68 -9.25 6.22
C SER A 69 -9.52 -8.80 7.41
N SER A 70 -8.93 -8.60 8.58
CA SER A 70 -9.70 -8.52 9.83
C SER A 70 -10.54 -7.24 9.96
N MET A 71 -10.10 -6.09 9.44
CA MET A 71 -10.95 -4.88 9.38
C MET A 71 -12.14 -5.04 8.43
N VAL A 72 -11.93 -5.66 7.26
CA VAL A 72 -13.01 -5.90 6.29
C VAL A 72 -14.02 -6.87 6.88
N VAL A 73 -13.54 -7.98 7.45
CA VAL A 73 -14.38 -8.99 8.10
C VAL A 73 -15.14 -8.36 9.27
N ALA A 74 -14.49 -7.63 10.18
CA ALA A 74 -15.15 -6.98 11.30
C ALA A 74 -16.22 -5.98 10.84
N GLY A 75 -15.94 -5.18 9.81
CA GLY A 75 -16.91 -4.25 9.24
C GLY A 75 -18.12 -4.96 8.62
N LEU A 76 -17.90 -6.01 7.85
CA LEU A 76 -18.97 -6.83 7.27
C LEU A 76 -19.78 -7.55 8.35
N THR A 77 -19.12 -8.12 9.36
CA THR A 77 -19.80 -8.75 10.50
C THR A 77 -20.67 -7.73 11.24
N ALA A 78 -20.17 -6.52 11.50
CA ALA A 78 -20.97 -5.45 12.10
C ALA A 78 -22.18 -5.09 11.23
N ALA A 79 -22.00 -4.97 9.91
CA ALA A 79 -23.09 -4.66 9.00
C ALA A 79 -24.18 -5.77 8.99
N ILE A 80 -23.77 -7.04 8.99
CA ILE A 80 -24.68 -8.19 9.07
C ILE A 80 -25.44 -8.17 10.42
N LEU A 81 -24.74 -7.98 11.54
CA LEU A 81 -25.38 -7.88 12.85
C LEU A 81 -26.36 -6.71 12.94
N GLY A 82 -26.02 -5.56 12.33
CA GLY A 82 -26.92 -4.42 12.21
C GLY A 82 -28.16 -4.73 11.40
N LEU A 83 -28.03 -5.47 10.30
CA LEU A 83 -29.17 -5.87 9.47
C LEU A 83 -30.08 -6.83 10.23
N LEU A 84 -29.51 -7.81 10.94
CA LEU A 84 -30.27 -8.73 11.78
C LEU A 84 -31.01 -8.00 12.91
N ALA A 85 -30.37 -7.05 13.58
CA ALA A 85 -31.01 -6.22 14.61
C ALA A 85 -32.12 -5.34 14.02
N GLN A 86 -31.91 -4.77 12.83
CA GLN A 86 -32.95 -4.01 12.13
C GLN A 86 -34.18 -4.85 11.81
N LEU A 87 -33.98 -6.11 11.39
CA LEU A 87 -35.08 -7.04 11.07
C LEU A 87 -35.79 -7.55 12.33
N ALA A 88 -35.06 -7.75 13.43
CA ALA A 88 -35.61 -8.33 14.67
C ALA A 88 -36.35 -7.31 15.55
N ILE A 89 -35.78 -6.12 15.73
CA ILE A 89 -36.27 -5.12 16.71
C ILE A 89 -36.44 -3.72 16.11
N GLY A 90 -36.31 -3.56 14.79
CA GLY A 90 -36.51 -2.26 14.11
C GLY A 90 -35.38 -1.24 14.34
N VAL A 91 -34.31 -1.63 15.03
CA VAL A 91 -33.17 -0.76 15.37
C VAL A 91 -31.87 -1.43 14.91
N GLY A 92 -31.25 -0.88 13.87
CA GLY A 92 -30.00 -1.45 13.34
C GLY A 92 -29.33 -0.66 12.22
N TRP A 93 -30.01 0.29 11.58
CA TRP A 93 -29.44 1.08 10.47
C TRP A 93 -28.12 1.78 10.80
N VAL A 94 -27.94 2.28 12.03
CA VAL A 94 -26.67 2.89 12.46
C VAL A 94 -25.54 1.86 12.43
N LEU A 95 -25.79 0.63 12.86
CA LEU A 95 -24.81 -0.45 12.87
C LEU A 95 -24.53 -0.97 11.45
N VAL A 96 -25.55 -1.01 10.58
CA VAL A 96 -25.39 -1.30 9.14
C VAL A 96 -24.47 -0.26 8.50
N GLY A 97 -24.81 1.03 8.65
CA GLY A 97 -24.03 2.13 8.07
C GLY A 97 -22.59 2.15 8.59
N GLY A 98 -22.41 2.05 9.90
CA GLY A 98 -21.09 1.99 10.53
C GLY A 98 -20.26 0.79 10.06
N GLY A 99 -20.87 -0.39 9.95
CA GLY A 99 -20.22 -1.61 9.47
C GLY A 99 -19.76 -1.49 8.01
N LEU A 100 -20.59 -0.94 7.12
CA LEU A 100 -20.24 -0.72 5.72
C LEU A 100 -19.09 0.28 5.56
N VAL A 101 -19.10 1.39 6.32
CA VAL A 101 -18.00 2.36 6.33
C VAL A 101 -16.70 1.71 6.81
N ALA A 102 -16.74 0.94 7.90
CA ALA A 102 -15.58 0.21 8.41
C ALA A 102 -15.04 -0.80 7.38
N ALA A 103 -15.93 -1.54 6.70
CA ALA A 103 -15.55 -2.48 5.65
C ALA A 103 -14.87 -1.77 4.47
N ALA A 104 -15.40 -0.63 4.03
CA ALA A 104 -14.82 0.17 2.95
C ALA A 104 -13.43 0.72 3.31
N ILE A 105 -13.25 1.23 4.52
CA ILE A 105 -11.93 1.69 5.02
C ILE A 105 -10.95 0.53 5.10
N GLY A 106 -11.38 -0.62 5.62
CA GLY A 106 -10.59 -1.84 5.65
C GLY A 106 -10.13 -2.28 4.26
N TRP A 107 -11.03 -2.24 3.28
CA TRP A 107 -10.76 -2.61 1.90
C TRP A 107 -9.76 -1.65 1.24
N LEU A 108 -9.95 -0.34 1.44
CA LEU A 108 -9.04 0.69 0.92
C LEU A 108 -7.63 0.54 1.52
N THR A 109 -7.54 0.28 2.82
CA THR A 109 -6.24 0.07 3.50
C THR A 109 -5.55 -1.19 2.97
N TRP A 110 -6.32 -2.25 2.74
CA TRP A 110 -5.82 -3.50 2.17
C TRP A 110 -5.31 -3.33 0.73
N SER A 111 -6.07 -2.67 -0.13
CA SER A 111 -5.69 -2.43 -1.53
C SER A 111 -4.44 -1.55 -1.62
N GLN A 112 -4.35 -0.51 -0.80
CA GLN A 112 -3.16 0.35 -0.67
C GLN A 112 -1.92 -0.45 -0.27
N ARG A 113 -2.05 -1.34 0.71
CA ARG A 113 -0.93 -2.19 1.17
C ARG A 113 -0.50 -3.18 0.08
N ARG A 114 -1.45 -3.81 -0.60
CA ARG A 114 -1.17 -4.73 -1.73
C ARG A 114 -0.40 -4.00 -2.85
N LEU A 115 -0.86 -2.81 -3.22
CA LEU A 115 -0.18 -1.98 -4.21
C LEU A 115 1.23 -1.60 -3.75
N ALA A 116 1.42 -1.24 -2.47
CA ALA A 116 2.73 -0.90 -1.94
C ALA A 116 3.73 -2.07 -2.01
N HIS A 117 3.30 -3.30 -1.71
CA HIS A 117 4.14 -4.49 -1.90
C HIS A 117 4.47 -4.73 -3.38
N ALA A 118 3.50 -4.56 -4.28
CA ALA A 118 3.73 -4.68 -5.72
C ALA A 118 4.74 -3.63 -6.21
N MET A 119 4.63 -2.40 -5.73
CA MET A 119 5.58 -1.32 -6.03
C MET A 119 6.99 -1.65 -5.56
N VAL A 120 7.15 -2.19 -4.35
CA VAL A 120 8.46 -2.56 -3.82
C VAL A 120 9.08 -3.71 -4.62
N SER A 121 8.35 -4.81 -4.77
CA SER A 121 8.84 -6.01 -5.44
C SER A 121 9.21 -5.78 -6.90
N ALA A 122 8.36 -5.07 -7.66
CA ALA A 122 8.60 -4.82 -9.07
C ALA A 122 9.79 -3.88 -9.34
N ASN A 123 10.13 -2.99 -8.41
CA ASN A 123 11.15 -1.95 -8.61
C ASN A 123 12.48 -2.25 -7.90
N ALA A 124 12.53 -3.19 -6.95
CA ALA A 124 13.77 -3.56 -6.27
C ALA A 124 14.85 -4.09 -7.22
N VAL A 125 14.45 -4.88 -8.24
CA VAL A 125 15.38 -5.51 -9.20
C VAL A 125 16.15 -4.49 -10.04
N VAL A 126 15.48 -3.41 -10.46
CA VAL A 126 16.10 -2.38 -11.32
C VAL A 126 17.25 -1.66 -10.64
N LEU A 127 17.16 -1.45 -9.33
CA LEU A 127 18.24 -0.79 -8.58
C LEU A 127 19.42 -1.75 -8.35
N HIS A 128 19.15 -3.01 -8.04
CA HIS A 128 20.22 -3.99 -7.81
C HIS A 128 21.00 -4.36 -9.08
N HIS A 129 20.38 -4.36 -10.27
CA HIS A 129 21.09 -4.64 -11.52
C HIS A 129 21.86 -3.44 -12.07
N GLY A 130 21.46 -2.21 -11.72
CA GLY A 130 22.20 -1.00 -12.11
C GLY A 130 23.55 -0.85 -11.42
N ASP A 131 23.70 -1.40 -10.21
CA ASP A 131 24.95 -1.30 -9.43
C ASP A 131 25.94 -2.43 -9.79
N ALA A 132 25.46 -3.55 -10.34
CA ALA A 132 26.32 -4.64 -10.82
C ALA A 132 26.99 -4.33 -12.17
N ALA A 133 26.40 -3.46 -12.99
CA ALA A 133 26.96 -3.04 -14.28
C ALA A 133 28.08 -1.99 -14.15
N SER A 134 28.27 -1.41 -12.95
CA SER A 134 29.37 -0.49 -12.63
C SER A 134 30.56 -1.20 -11.97
N GLY A 135 30.97 -2.35 -12.51
CA GLY A 135 32.27 -2.94 -12.19
C GLY A 135 33.41 -1.96 -12.48
N PRO A 136 34.55 -2.04 -11.77
CA PRO A 136 35.70 -1.17 -12.05
C PRO A 136 36.10 -1.31 -13.52
N PRO A 137 36.48 -0.22 -14.21
CA PRO A 137 37.01 -0.33 -15.56
C PRO A 137 38.24 -1.25 -15.49
N ASP A 138 38.21 -2.35 -16.24
CA ASP A 138 39.38 -3.19 -16.46
C ASP A 138 40.53 -2.27 -16.88
N ARG A 139 41.56 -2.23 -16.03
CA ARG A 139 42.81 -1.52 -16.28
C ARG A 139 43.73 -2.40 -17.11
#